data_AF-A0A8T4DBQ1-F1
#
_entry.id   AF-A0A8T4DBQ1-F1
#
_cell.length_a   1.000
_cell.length_b   1.000
_cell.length_c   1.000
_cell.angle_alpha   90.00
_cell.angle_beta   90.00
_cell.angle_gamma   90.00
#
_symmetry.space_group_name_H-M   'P 1'
#
loop_
_entity.id
_entity.type
_entity.pdbx_description
1 polymer ?
#
loop_
_entity_poly.entity_id
_entity_poly.type
_entity_poly.pdbx_seq_one_letter_code
_entity_poly.pdbx_strand_id
1 'polypeptide(L)' 'MVKCELCGTETEDPLMLYGREVCRECFEYYKAIQGRGCGCCSCGYTK' A
#
# COMPACT_ATOMS: atom_id res chain seq x y z
N MET A 1 1.31 18.70 -5.63
CA MET A 1 0.98 17.47 -6.37
C MET A 1 2.25 16.64 -6.46
N VAL A 2 2.21 15.39 -5.98
CA VAL A 2 3.33 14.43 -6.01
C VAL A 2 2.96 13.30 -6.94
N LYS A 3 3.94 12.76 -7.67
CA LYS A 3 3.72 11.62 -8.56
C LYS A 3 3.79 10.33 -7.76
N CYS A 4 2.72 9.55 -7.76
CA CYS A 4 2.68 8.22 -7.14
C CYS A 4 3.77 7.33 -7.76
N GLU A 5 4.68 6.81 -6.94
CA GLU A 5 5.78 5.97 -7.41
C GLU A 5 5.34 4.58 -7.93
N LEU A 6 4.09 4.18 -7.67
CA LEU A 6 3.54 2.89 -8.09
C LEU A 6 2.82 2.94 -9.45
N CYS A 7 1.93 3.92 -9.64
CA CYS A 7 1.10 4.02 -10.84
C CYS A 7 1.42 5.24 -11.72
N GLY A 8 2.25 6.18 -11.23
CA GLY A 8 2.61 7.38 -11.96
C GLY A 8 1.55 8.49 -12.00
N THR A 9 0.40 8.30 -11.35
CA THR A 9 -0.65 9.32 -11.20
C THR A 9 -0.19 10.45 -10.29
N GLU A 10 -0.50 11.69 -10.65
CA GLU A 10 -0.32 12.85 -9.78
C GLU A 10 -1.40 12.88 -8.70
N THR A 11 -0.99 13.02 -7.45
CA THR A 11 -1.89 13.06 -6.29
C THR A 11 -1.61 14.30 -5.46
N GLU A 12 -2.69 14.90 -4.95
CA GLU A 12 -2.64 16.08 -4.09
C GLU A 12 -2.34 15.70 -2.64
N ASP A 13 -2.76 14.50 -2.24
CA ASP A 13 -2.59 13.89 -0.92
C ASP A 13 -1.81 12.57 -1.03
N PRO A 14 -0.47 12.62 -1.19
CA PRO A 14 0.35 11.42 -1.15
C PRO A 14 0.35 10.81 0.26
N LEU A 15 0.30 9.48 0.31
CA LEU A 15 0.46 8.69 1.53
C LEU A 15 1.78 7.94 1.50
N MET A 16 2.34 7.67 2.67
CA MET A 16 3.61 6.97 2.80
C MET A 16 3.40 5.46 2.92
N LEU A 17 3.91 4.69 1.96
CA LEU A 17 3.86 3.23 1.95
C LEU A 17 5.28 2.68 1.82
N TYR A 18 5.79 2.03 2.88
CA TYR A 18 7.16 1.48 2.94
C TYR A 18 8.27 2.49 2.57
N GLY A 19 8.10 3.76 2.96
CA GLY A 19 9.05 4.84 2.64
C GLY A 19 8.94 5.39 1.22
N ARG A 20 7.88 5.04 0.49
CA ARG A 20 7.55 5.58 -0.84
C ARG A 20 6.29 6.43 -0.79
N GLU A 21 6.23 7.48 -1.60
CA GLU A 21 5.04 8.32 -1.72
C GLU A 21 4.10 7.74 -2.78
N VAL A 22 2.88 7.40 -2.35
CA VAL A 22 1.89 6.71 -3.20
C VAL A 22 0.53 7.38 -3.08
N CYS A 23 -0.31 7.26 -4.12
CA CYS A 23 -1.69 7.74 -4.05
C CYS A 23 -2.53 6.89 -3.09
N ARG A 24 -3.66 7.45 -2.63
CA ARG A 24 -4.59 6.77 -1.71
C ARG A 24 -5.06 5.41 -2.23
N GLU A 25 -5.38 5.29 -3.51
CA GLU A 25 -5.82 4.01 -4.09
C GLU A 25 -4.76 2.91 -3.98
N CYS A 26 -3.51 3.25 -4.31
CA CYS A 26 -2.40 2.30 -4.17
C CYS A 26 -2.12 1.98 -2.71
N PHE A 27 -2.18 2.98 -1.81
CA PHE A 27 -2.02 2.76 -0.37
C PHE A 27 -3.04 1.75 0.16
N GLU A 28 -4.32 1.96 -0.12
CA GLU A 28 -5.42 1.09 0.31
C GLU A 28 -5.31 -0.31 -0.28
N TYR A 29 -4.98 -0.43 -1.57
CA TYR A 29 -4.80 -1.73 -2.24
C TYR A 29 -3.68 -2.55 -1.58
N TYR A 30 -2.51 -1.94 -1.38
CA TYR A 30 -1.37 -2.62 -0.76
C TYR A 30 -1.58 -2.87 0.73
N LYS A 31 -2.27 -1.98 1.45
CA LYS A 31 -2.67 -2.21 2.85
C LYS A 31 -3.66 -3.37 2.97
N ALA A 32 -4.63 -3.47 2.08
CA ALA A 32 -5.59 -4.56 2.04
C ALA A 32 -4.90 -5.89 1.75
N ILE A 33 -3.92 -5.91 0.85
CA ILE A 33 -3.09 -7.10 0.56
C ILE A 33 -2.18 -7.45 1.74
N GLN A 34 -1.54 -6.46 2.36
CA GLN A 34 -0.70 -6.66 3.54
C GLN A 34 -1.52 -7.24 4.71
N GLY A 35 -2.73 -6.72 4.92
CA GLY A 35 -3.66 -7.22 5.95
C GLY A 35 -4.30 -8.57 5.61
N ARG A 36 -4.37 -8.94 4.32
CA ARG A 36 -4.93 -10.24 3.90
C ARG A 36 -3.97 -11.41 3.96
N GLY A 37 -2.71 -11.17 4.34
CA GLY A 37 -1.73 -12.22 4.45
C GLY A 37 -1.35 -12.76 3.08
N CYS A 38 -0.05 -12.84 2.85
CA CYS A 38 0.47 -13.75 1.87
C CYS A 38 -0.07 -15.14 2.21
N GLY A 39 -0.88 -15.75 1.34
CA GLY A 39 -1.25 -17.17 1.44
C GLY A 39 -0.05 -18.13 1.43
N CYS A 40 1.19 -17.61 1.27
CA CYS A 40 2.45 -18.33 1.39
C CYS A 40 3.26 -18.03 2.67
N CYS A 41 2.87 -17.06 3.51
CA CYS A 41 3.55 -16.84 4.79
C CYS A 41 2.56 -17.03 5.94
N SER A 42 2.58 -18.25 6.51
CA SER A 42 2.03 -18.59 7.82
C SER A 42 2.68 -17.77 8.95
N CYS A 43 2.47 -16.46 8.98
CA CYS A 43 2.67 -15.67 10.20
C CYS A 43 1.32 -15.65 10.94
N GLY A 44 1.18 -16.59 11.86
CA GLY A 44 -0.02 -16.79 12.65
C GLY A 44 -0.48 -15.52 13.35
N TYR A 45 -1.64 -15.01 12.93
CA TYR A 45 -2.57 -14.39 13.86
C TYR A 45 -3.41 -15.52 14.45
N THR A 46 -3.01 -15.95 15.64
CA THR A 46 -3.85 -16.75 16.53
C THR A 46 -5.15 -16.00 16.76
N LYS A 47 -6.28 -16.68 16.52
CA LYS A 47 -7.60 -16.24 16.97
C LYS A 47 -7.65 -16.11 18.49
#